data_AF-R1DMR7-F1
#
_entry.id   AF-R1DMR7-F1
#
_cell.length_a   1.000
_cell.length_b   1.000
_cell.length_c   1.000
_cell.angle_alpha   90.00
_cell.angle_beta   90.00
_cell.angle_gamma   90.00
#
_symmetry.space_group_name_H-M   'P 1'
#
loop_
_entity.id
_entity.type
_entity.pdbx_description
1 polymer ?
#
loop_
_entity_poly.entity_id
_entity_poly.type
_entity_poly.pdbx_seq_one_letter_code
_entity_poly.pdbx_strand_id
1 'polypeptide(L)'
;MNKGVAYVNGFNLGRYWLRRGECKGACAPPVKHGHCYMRWKACGRPTQTLYHVPTEVLAPVRNLVVLFEETVGTATPRDLAGVSLVALHEHPATD
;
A
#
# COMPACT_ATOMS: atom_id res chain seq x y z
N MET A 1 -6.61 -5.84 -8.22
CA MET A 1 -6.66 -5.89 -6.74
C MET A 1 -7.20 -4.59 -6.19
N ASN A 2 -7.85 -4.57 -5.02
CA ASN A 2 -8.38 -3.30 -4.48
C ASN A 2 -8.27 -3.17 -2.96
N LYS A 3 -8.84 -4.10 -2.19
CA LYS A 3 -8.89 -4.02 -0.73
C LYS A 3 -8.96 -5.41 -0.15
N GLY A 4 -8.21 -5.68 0.90
CA GLY A 4 -8.24 -6.99 1.53
C GLY A 4 -7.16 -7.17 2.58
N VAL A 5 -6.75 -8.43 2.78
CA VAL A 5 -5.71 -8.82 3.73
C VAL A 5 -4.64 -9.64 3.01
N ALA A 6 -3.38 -9.39 3.32
CA ALA A 6 -2.25 -10.09 2.74
C ALA A 6 -1.53 -10.97 3.76
N TYR A 7 -1.03 -12.11 3.30
CA TYR A 7 -0.20 -13.02 4.09
C TYR A 7 1.05 -13.41 3.31
N VAL A 8 2.15 -13.64 4.03
CA VAL A 8 3.37 -14.27 3.51
C VAL A 8 3.73 -15.43 4.44
N ASN A 9 3.88 -16.63 3.89
CA ASN A 9 4.22 -17.84 4.65
C ASN A 9 3.33 -18.07 5.90
N GLY A 10 2.04 -17.71 5.80
CA GLY A 10 1.06 -17.81 6.90
C GLY A 10 1.10 -16.64 7.90
N PHE A 11 2.08 -15.75 7.82
CA PHE A 11 2.14 -14.53 8.62
C PHE A 11 1.23 -13.45 8.03
N ASN A 12 0.42 -12.82 8.87
CA ASN A 12 -0.52 -11.75 8.47
C ASN A 12 0.21 -10.41 8.34
N LEU A 13 0.31 -9.88 7.12
CA LEU A 13 0.89 -8.56 6.86
C LEU A 13 -0.07 -7.40 7.17
N GLY A 14 -1.34 -7.71 7.39
CA GLY A 14 -2.40 -6.74 7.64
C GLY A 14 -3.21 -6.41 6.38
N ARG A 15 -3.95 -5.31 6.49
CA ARG A 15 -4.87 -4.86 5.44
C ARG A 15 -4.12 -4.13 4.34
N TYR A 16 -4.44 -4.44 3.09
CA TYR A 16 -4.12 -3.59 1.95
C TYR A 16 -5.36 -2.85 1.48
N TRP A 17 -5.17 -1.61 1.04
CA TRP A 17 -6.22 -0.84 0.41
C TRP A 17 -5.63 0.13 -0.60
N LEU A 18 -5.84 -0.16 -1.88
CA LEU A 18 -5.35 0.65 -3.01
C LEU A 18 -6.27 1.86 -3.29
N ARG A 19 -6.93 2.38 -2.25
CA ARG A 19 -7.80 3.57 -2.36
C ARG A 19 -6.98 4.73 -2.87
N ARG A 20 -7.48 5.46 -3.87
CA ARG A 20 -6.81 6.68 -4.35
C ARG A 20 -6.90 7.77 -3.29
N GLY A 21 -5.76 8.37 -2.96
CA GLY A 21 -5.69 9.50 -2.06
C GLY A 21 -6.34 10.74 -2.68
N GLU A 22 -7.15 11.45 -1.89
CA GLU A 22 -7.72 12.73 -2.28
C GLU A 22 -6.91 13.86 -1.65
N CYS A 23 -6.50 14.82 -2.47
CA CYS A 23 -5.80 16.02 -2.02
C CYS A 23 -6.77 17.19 -2.08
N LYS A 24 -7.73 17.19 -1.17
CA LYS A 24 -8.75 18.23 -1.04
C LYS A 24 -8.68 18.79 0.37
N GLY A 25 -8.81 20.11 0.49
CA GLY A 25 -8.82 20.82 1.76
C GLY A 25 -7.75 21.90 1.85
N ALA A 26 -8.07 22.96 2.60
CA ALA A 26 -7.06 23.89 3.09
C ALA A 26 -6.17 23.16 4.11
N CYS A 27 -4.98 23.71 4.38
CA CYS A 27 -4.12 23.24 5.47
C CYS A 27 -4.95 23.01 6.74
N ALA A 28 -4.87 21.82 7.34
CA ALA A 28 -5.56 21.59 8.61
C ALA A 28 -5.08 22.64 9.63
N PRO A 29 -5.98 23.42 10.24
CA PRO A 29 -5.59 24.34 11.30
C PRO A 29 -4.90 23.58 12.45
N PRO A 30 -3.89 24.19 13.09
CA PRO A 30 -3.49 25.59 12.97
C PRO A 30 -2.33 25.81 11.99
N VAL A 31 -2.52 26.75 11.05
CA VAL A 31 -1.46 27.28 10.18
C VAL A 31 -0.65 28.29 11.00
N LYS A 32 0.52 27.90 11.51
CA LYS A 32 1.41 28.81 12.23
C LYS A 32 2.33 29.51 11.22
N HIS A 33 2.32 30.85 11.18
CA HIS A 33 3.22 31.68 10.36
C HIS A 33 3.15 31.41 8.83
N GLY A 34 2.00 31.03 8.28
CA GLY A 34 1.87 30.77 6.84
C GLY A 34 2.46 29.45 6.35
N HIS A 35 2.99 28.60 7.25
CA HIS A 35 3.48 27.28 6.89
C HIS A 35 2.37 26.23 6.96
N CYS A 36 2.07 25.63 5.80
CA CYS A 36 1.25 24.43 5.71
C CYS A 36 2.11 23.22 6.10
N TYR A 37 1.88 22.62 7.27
CA TYR A 37 2.56 21.37 7.64
C TYR A 37 2.06 20.16 6.84
N MET A 38 0.91 20.29 6.18
CA MET A 38 0.33 19.26 5.31
C MET A 38 0.77 19.49 3.87
N ARG A 39 1.87 18.85 3.47
CA ARG A 39 2.23 18.73 2.05
C ARG A 39 1.60 17.45 1.52
N TRP A 40 0.46 17.58 0.84
CA TRP A 40 -0.10 16.47 0.09
C TRP A 40 0.92 15.97 -0.95
N LYS A 41 1.08 14.65 -1.06
CA LYS A 41 1.93 13.99 -2.04
C LYS A 41 1.15 12.87 -2.72
N ALA A 42 1.59 12.46 -3.91
CA ALA A 42 1.01 11.32 -4.63
C ALA A 42 -0.53 11.35 -4.79
N CYS A 43 -1.10 12.53 -5.04
CA CYS A 43 -2.54 12.72 -5.21
C CYS A 43 -3.13 11.86 -6.34
N GLY A 44 -4.32 11.29 -6.14
CA GLY A 44 -4.96 10.41 -7.14
C GLY A 44 -4.27 9.06 -7.34
N ARG A 45 -3.13 8.81 -6.67
CA ARG A 45 -2.47 7.50 -6.61
C ARG A 45 -2.98 6.70 -5.40
N PRO A 46 -2.82 5.37 -5.38
CA PRO A 46 -3.15 4.57 -4.20
C PRO A 46 -2.44 5.11 -2.96
N THR A 47 -3.15 5.19 -1.84
CA THR A 47 -2.58 5.69 -0.57
C THR A 47 -1.43 4.84 -0.06
N GLN A 48 -1.38 3.56 -0.43
CA GLN A 48 -0.31 2.65 -0.10
C GLN A 48 -0.18 1.55 -1.16
N THR A 49 0.99 1.47 -1.80
CA THR A 49 1.36 0.41 -2.77
C THR A 49 2.41 -0.55 -2.21
N LEU A 50 3.16 -0.12 -1.19
CA LEU A 50 4.20 -0.92 -0.55
C LEU A 50 3.72 -1.43 0.80
N TYR A 51 3.85 -2.73 0.99
CA TYR A 51 3.49 -3.43 2.23
C TYR A 51 4.76 -4.09 2.77
N HIS A 52 5.15 -3.69 3.97
CA HIS A 52 6.37 -4.19 4.59
C HIS A 52 6.24 -5.67 4.92
N VAL A 53 7.23 -6.46 4.50
CA VAL A 53 7.35 -7.88 4.84
C VAL A 53 8.56 -8.03 5.74
N PRO A 54 8.40 -8.41 7.02
CA PRO A 54 9.53 -8.67 7.90
C PRO A 54 10.42 -9.78 7.32
N THR A 55 11.73 -9.56 7.32
CA THR A 55 12.70 -10.49 6.73
C THR A 55 12.65 -11.87 7.42
N GLU A 56 12.30 -11.90 8.70
CA GLU A 56 12.18 -13.12 9.51
C GLU A 56 11.06 -14.06 9.02
N VAL A 57 10.11 -13.53 8.26
CA VAL A 57 9.00 -14.29 7.69
C VAL A 57 9.42 -14.94 6.36
N LEU A 58 10.48 -14.45 5.70
CA LEU A 58 10.92 -14.91 4.39
C LEU A 58 11.82 -16.14 4.46
N ALA A 59 11.57 -17.09 3.56
CA ALA A 59 12.46 -18.19 3.24
C ALA A 59 13.40 -17.80 2.07
N PRO A 60 14.57 -18.45 1.92
CA PRO A 60 15.48 -18.19 0.81
C PRO A 60 14.84 -18.36 -0.57
N VAL A 61 13.91 -19.31 -0.71
CA VAL A 61 13.16 -19.59 -1.94
C VAL A 61 11.76 -20.10 -1.60
N ARG A 62 10.86 -20.10 -2.59
CA ARG A 62 9.52 -20.72 -2.50
C ARG A 62 8.60 -20.11 -1.42
N ASN A 63 8.68 -18.80 -1.22
CA ASN A 63 7.73 -18.07 -0.37
C ASN A 63 6.30 -18.14 -0.95
N LEU A 64 5.31 -18.36 -0.09
CA LEU A 64 3.90 -18.32 -0.45
C LEU A 64 3.32 -16.95 -0.10
N VAL A 65 2.78 -16.25 -1.10
CA VAL A 65 2.02 -15.02 -0.92
C VAL A 65 0.53 -15.32 -1.10
N VAL A 66 -0.29 -14.95 -0.12
CA VAL A 66 -1.75 -15.10 -0.18
C VAL A 66 -2.40 -13.74 -0.07
N LEU A 67 -3.34 -13.44 -0.97
CA LEU A 67 -4.10 -12.20 -1.01
C LEU A 67 -5.58 -12.52 -0.93
N PHE A 68 -6.21 -12.15 0.18
CA PHE A 68 -7.65 -12.26 0.36
C PHE A 68 -8.29 -10.94 -0.02
N GLU A 69 -9.10 -10.89 -1.08
CA GLU A 69 -9.79 -9.68 -1.55
C GLU A 69 -11.17 -9.56 -0.88
N GLU A 70 -11.41 -8.41 -0.23
CA GLU A 70 -12.67 -8.09 0.45
C GLU A 70 -13.79 -7.70 -0.54
N THR A 71 -13.44 -7.33 -1.79
CA THR A 71 -14.45 -6.83 -2.73
C THR A 71 -15.29 -7.93 -3.35
N VAL A 72 -16.55 -7.99 -2.94
CA VAL A 72 -17.65 -8.68 -3.62
C VAL A 72 -18.11 -7.81 -4.80
N GLY A 73 -18.08 -8.34 -6.03
CA GLY A 73 -18.93 -7.81 -7.11
C GLY A 73 -18.28 -7.19 -8.35
N THR A 74 -16.97 -7.29 -8.57
CA THR A 74 -16.38 -6.96 -9.88
C THR A 74 -15.76 -8.20 -10.51
N ALA A 75 -16.38 -8.68 -11.60
CA ALA A 75 -15.87 -9.70 -12.52
C ALA A 75 -14.62 -9.24 -13.30
N THR A 76 -13.91 -8.22 -12.80
CA THR A 76 -12.64 -7.80 -13.36
C THR A 76 -11.58 -8.83 -12.99
N PRO A 77 -10.86 -9.37 -13.99
CA PRO A 77 -9.71 -10.23 -13.74
C PRO A 77 -8.80 -9.60 -12.71
N ARG A 78 -8.43 -10.37 -11.70
CA ARG A 78 -7.46 -9.94 -10.70
C ARG A 78 -6.10 -10.02 -11.36
N ASP A 79 -5.56 -8.86 -11.71
CA ASP A 79 -4.20 -8.79 -12.24
C ASP A 79 -3.20 -9.02 -11.09
N LEU A 80 -2.57 -10.20 -11.11
CA LEU A 80 -1.49 -10.57 -10.21
C LEU A 80 -0.12 -10.16 -10.75
N ALA A 81 -0.01 -9.72 -12.01
CA ALA A 81 1.26 -9.29 -12.60
C ALA A 81 1.82 -8.03 -11.90
N GLY A 82 0.96 -7.26 -11.23
CA GLY A 82 1.35 -6.12 -10.41
C GLY A 82 1.86 -6.48 -9.00
N VAL A 83 1.89 -7.76 -8.61
CA VAL A 83 2.36 -8.20 -7.28
C VAL A 83 3.77 -8.75 -7.39
N SER A 84 4.71 -8.05 -6.77
CA SER A 84 6.12 -8.47 -6.69
C SER A 84 6.63 -8.40 -5.27
N LEU A 85 7.36 -9.43 -4.84
CA LEU A 85 8.20 -9.35 -3.66
C LEU A 85 9.55 -8.76 -4.07
N VAL A 86 9.86 -7.57 -3.55
CA VAL A 86 11.10 -6.86 -3.88
C VAL A 86 11.88 -6.55 -2.60
N ALA A 87 13.20 -6.75 -2.65
CA ALA A 87 14.10 -6.28 -1.61
C ALA A 87 14.47 -4.82 -1.90
N LEU A 88 13.94 -3.90 -1.08
CA LEU A 88 14.23 -2.48 -1.18
C LEU A 88 15.30 -2.13 -0.15
N HIS A 89 16.41 -1.55 -0.61
CA HIS A 89 17.49 -1.06 0.27
C HIS A 89 17.16 0.31 0.86
N GLU A 90 16.28 1.06 0.20
CA GLU A 90 15.78 2.36 0.62
C GLU A 90 14.29 2.47 0.29
N HIS A 91 13.56 3.32 1.01
CA HIS A 91 12.19 3.64 0.62
C HIS A 91 12.21 4.34 -0.74
N PRO A 92 11.52 3.81 -1.76
CA PRO A 92 11.48 4.47 -3.07
C PRO A 92 10.88 5.85 -2.90
N ALA A 93 11.51 6.84 -3.54
CA ALA A 93 11.05 8.20 -3.52
C ALA A 93 9.58 8.24 -3.96
N THR A 94 8.72 8.73 -3.08
CA THR A 94 7.32 9.02 -3.43
C THR A 94 7.29 10.42 -4.01
N ASP A 95 7.20 10.52 -5.34
CA ASP A 95 6.98 11.77 -6.07
C ASP A 95 5.71 12.51 -5.55
#